data_AF-A0A956LLV9-F1
#
_entry.id   AF-A0A956LLV9-F1
#
_cell.length_a   1.000
_cell.length_b   1.000
_cell.length_c   1.000
_cell.angle_alpha   90.00
_cell.angle_beta   90.00
_cell.angle_gamma   90.00
#
_symmetry.space_group_name_H-M   'P 1'
#
loop_
_entity.id
_entity.type
_entity.pdbx_description
1 polymer ?
#
loop_
_entity_poly.entity_id
_entity_poly.type
_entity_poly.pdbx_seq_one_letter_code
_entity_poly.pdbx_strand_id
1 'polypeptide(L)'
;MTPDILPDIDFTAHREGSIWSGWTGLRVDVGRFYEVLTARGWKIDREESNCMRALCRAWPDAGVKVYLSLELYVCAPPYGEVEAVEALRCYRFDPAEMPSASMYEQTYNPGDEREDWYPGHYEEWEWLVLHGDPHDDARDLLRPLAFDEAPAEVLAQLREELMAAARAS
;
A
#
# COMPACT_ATOMS: atom_id res chain seq x y z
N MET A 1 5.05 -21.63 -21.48
CA MET A 1 4.77 -20.36 -20.81
C MET A 1 5.13 -19.25 -21.77
N THR A 2 4.14 -18.66 -22.41
CA THR A 2 4.28 -17.36 -23.07
C THR A 2 4.82 -16.38 -22.00
N PRO A 3 5.78 -15.52 -22.31
CA PRO A 3 6.07 -14.41 -21.40
C PRO A 3 4.78 -13.59 -21.37
N ASP A 4 4.01 -13.69 -20.29
CA ASP A 4 2.82 -12.87 -20.12
C ASP A 4 3.31 -11.43 -20.09
N ILE A 5 3.06 -10.72 -21.19
CA ILE A 5 3.32 -9.30 -21.28
C ILE A 5 2.36 -8.69 -20.27
N LEU A 6 2.91 -8.21 -19.14
CA LEU A 6 2.14 -7.48 -18.14
C LEU A 6 1.41 -6.33 -18.85
N PRO A 7 0.08 -6.23 -18.69
CA PRO A 7 -0.67 -5.14 -19.30
C PRO A 7 -0.12 -3.81 -18.75
N ASP A 8 0.26 -2.91 -19.66
CA ASP A 8 0.71 -1.58 -19.29
C ASP A 8 -0.42 -0.83 -18.58
N ILE A 9 -0.05 0.13 -17.74
CA ILE A 9 -1.02 0.95 -17.02
C ILE A 9 -1.43 2.13 -17.89
N ASP A 10 -2.70 2.15 -18.27
CA ASP A 10 -3.40 3.31 -18.79
C ASP A 10 -4.48 3.76 -17.78
N PHE A 11 -4.19 4.82 -17.02
CA PHE A 11 -5.12 5.38 -16.03
C PHE A 11 -6.36 6.06 -16.64
N THR A 12 -6.41 6.22 -17.97
CA THR A 12 -7.60 6.73 -18.67
C THR A 12 -8.60 5.61 -19.00
N ALA A 13 -8.11 4.37 -19.08
CA ALA A 13 -8.92 3.16 -19.26
C ALA A 13 -9.30 2.54 -17.91
N HIS A 14 -10.32 1.67 -17.91
CA HIS A 14 -10.72 0.87 -16.73
C HIS A 14 -10.95 1.69 -15.44
N ARG A 15 -11.41 2.93 -15.58
CA ARG A 15 -11.65 3.83 -14.44
C ARG A 15 -13.13 4.01 -14.16
N GLU A 16 -13.45 4.03 -12.87
CA GLU A 16 -14.77 4.40 -12.35
C GLU A 16 -14.56 5.42 -11.22
N GLY A 17 -14.64 6.71 -11.57
CA GLY A 17 -14.33 7.80 -10.65
C GLY A 17 -12.88 7.74 -10.13
N SER A 18 -12.74 7.48 -8.84
CA SER A 18 -11.46 7.38 -8.14
C SER A 18 -10.84 5.98 -8.14
N ILE A 19 -11.48 5.02 -8.81
CA ILE A 19 -11.06 3.62 -8.85
C ILE A 19 -10.50 3.30 -10.24
N TRP A 20 -9.38 2.58 -10.28
CA TRP A 20 -8.81 2.00 -11.49
C TRP A 20 -8.71 0.48 -11.34
N SER A 21 -9.28 -0.26 -12.30
CA SER A 21 -9.45 -1.72 -12.28
C SER A 21 -8.69 -2.44 -13.42
N GLY A 22 -7.76 -1.76 -14.09
CA GLY A 22 -7.04 -2.36 -15.24
C GLY A 22 -6.15 -3.56 -14.88
N TRP A 23 -5.83 -3.75 -13.60
CA TRP A 23 -5.13 -4.93 -13.07
C TRP A 23 -5.98 -5.82 -12.18
N THR A 24 -7.30 -5.62 -12.11
CA THR A 24 -8.15 -6.51 -11.31
C THR A 24 -7.96 -7.97 -11.74
N GLY A 25 -7.67 -8.85 -10.78
CA GLY A 25 -7.39 -10.27 -11.00
C GLY A 25 -5.94 -10.59 -11.41
N LEU A 26 -5.06 -9.59 -11.59
CA LEU A 26 -3.65 -9.81 -11.85
C LEU A 26 -2.99 -10.45 -10.62
N ARG A 27 -2.43 -11.64 -10.79
CA ARG A 27 -1.76 -12.41 -9.74
C ARG A 27 -0.31 -11.93 -9.59
N VAL A 28 0.09 -11.54 -8.38
CA VAL A 28 1.45 -11.05 -8.06
C VAL A 28 2.07 -11.84 -6.91
N ASP A 29 3.38 -12.07 -6.97
CA ASP A 29 4.18 -12.47 -5.80
C ASP A 29 4.20 -11.30 -4.82
N VAL A 30 3.45 -11.41 -3.73
CA VAL A 30 3.19 -10.28 -2.82
C VAL A 30 4.49 -9.85 -2.13
N GLY A 31 5.37 -10.79 -1.78
CA GLY A 31 6.67 -10.53 -1.17
C GLY A 31 7.57 -9.69 -2.07
N ARG A 32 7.75 -10.10 -3.33
CA ARG A 32 8.58 -9.33 -4.29
C ARG A 32 7.95 -8.00 -4.66
N PHE A 33 6.65 -7.99 -4.89
CA PHE A 33 5.91 -6.77 -5.22
C PHE A 33 6.07 -5.73 -4.10
N TYR A 34 5.93 -6.19 -2.85
CA TYR A 34 6.14 -5.41 -1.64
C TYR A 34 7.58 -4.87 -1.51
N GLU A 35 8.60 -5.71 -1.70
CA GLU A 35 10.01 -5.29 -1.58
C GLU A 35 10.33 -4.15 -2.55
N VAL A 36 9.86 -4.24 -3.79
CA VAL A 36 10.08 -3.19 -4.80
C VAL A 36 9.35 -1.91 -4.43
N LEU A 37 8.09 -1.99 -4.00
CA LEU A 37 7.28 -0.81 -3.68
C LEU A 37 7.74 -0.12 -2.39
N THR A 38 8.06 -0.86 -1.33
CA THR A 38 8.51 -0.25 -0.06
C THR A 38 9.89 0.38 -0.16
N ALA A 39 10.79 -0.16 -0.99
CA ALA A 39 12.03 0.51 -1.34
C ALA A 39 11.81 1.88 -2.02
N ARG A 40 10.61 2.12 -2.57
CA ARG A 40 10.20 3.38 -3.23
C ARG A 40 9.28 4.24 -2.34
N GLY A 41 9.17 3.90 -1.06
CA GLY A 41 8.40 4.70 -0.09
C GLY A 41 6.90 4.38 -0.05
N TRP A 42 6.47 3.25 -0.63
CA TRP A 42 5.16 2.70 -0.31
C TRP A 42 5.15 2.17 1.12
N LYS A 43 3.94 2.12 1.68
CA LYS A 43 3.66 1.66 3.05
C LYS A 43 2.54 0.63 3.02
N ILE A 44 2.42 -0.12 4.08
CA ILE A 44 1.35 -1.11 4.23
C ILE A 44 0.21 -0.52 5.03
N ASP A 45 -0.99 -0.69 4.49
CA ASP A 45 -2.23 -0.45 5.19
C ASP A 45 -2.59 -1.72 5.98
N ARG A 46 -2.51 -1.59 7.30
CA ARG A 46 -2.75 -2.69 8.25
C ARG A 46 -4.25 -2.79 8.52
N GLU A 47 -4.72 -4.00 8.83
CA GLU A 47 -5.98 -4.15 9.57
C GLU A 47 -5.74 -4.75 10.95
N GLU A 48 -6.35 -5.90 11.27
CA GLU A 48 -6.19 -6.56 12.56
C GLU A 48 -4.95 -7.48 12.55
N SER A 49 -4.19 -7.45 13.64
CA SER A 49 -2.97 -8.26 13.84
C SER A 49 -1.86 -7.93 12.83
N ASN A 50 -1.15 -8.94 12.30
CA ASN A 50 -0.10 -8.82 11.30
C ASN A 50 -0.62 -8.96 9.86
N CYS A 51 -1.94 -8.90 9.63
CA CYS A 51 -2.52 -9.04 8.30
C CYS A 51 -2.59 -7.70 7.55
N MET A 52 -2.28 -7.74 6.26
CA MET A 52 -2.39 -6.61 5.35
C MET A 52 -3.31 -6.92 4.17
N ARG A 53 -3.98 -5.89 3.65
CA ARG A 53 -4.83 -6.01 2.46
C ARG A 53 -4.53 -4.95 1.41
N ALA A 54 -3.76 -3.92 1.74
CA ALA A 54 -3.37 -2.92 0.77
C ALA A 54 -1.95 -2.41 1.01
N LEU A 55 -1.33 -1.96 -0.09
CA LEU A 55 -0.19 -1.06 -0.04
C LEU A 55 -0.68 0.34 -0.39
N CYS A 56 -0.04 1.36 0.16
CA CYS A 56 -0.37 2.74 -0.11
C CYS A 56 0.86 3.59 -0.37
N ARG A 57 0.66 4.70 -1.08
CA ARG A 57 1.69 5.71 -1.34
C ARG A 57 1.07 7.09 -1.20
N ALA A 58 1.72 7.96 -0.45
CA ALA A 58 1.31 9.34 -0.27
C ALA A 58 2.33 10.32 -0.88
N TRP A 59 1.81 11.35 -1.55
CA TRP A 59 2.54 12.52 -2.03
C TRP A 59 2.02 13.75 -1.27
N PRO A 60 2.60 14.09 -0.10
CA PRO A 60 2.12 15.19 0.74
C PRO A 60 2.08 16.53 -0.01
N ASP A 61 3.12 16.86 -0.76
CA ASP A 61 3.18 18.13 -1.51
C ASP A 61 2.08 18.27 -2.56
N ALA A 62 1.54 17.16 -3.05
CA ALA A 62 0.42 17.11 -3.98
C ALA A 62 -0.94 16.87 -3.31
N GLY A 63 -0.96 16.54 -2.01
CA GLY A 63 -2.17 16.13 -1.29
C GLY A 63 -2.84 14.90 -1.91
N VAL A 64 -2.06 13.95 -2.46
CA VAL A 64 -2.58 12.74 -3.12
C VAL A 64 -2.11 11.48 -2.40
N LYS A 65 -3.03 10.55 -2.15
CA LYS A 65 -2.73 9.21 -1.64
C LYS A 65 -3.36 8.15 -2.53
N VAL A 66 -2.61 7.10 -2.83
CA VAL A 66 -3.07 5.98 -3.64
C VAL A 66 -2.99 4.70 -2.82
N TYR A 67 -4.03 3.87 -2.92
CA TYR A 67 -4.08 2.52 -2.37
C TYR A 67 -4.11 1.51 -3.51
N LEU A 68 -3.29 0.48 -3.40
CA LEU A 68 -3.38 -0.75 -4.18
C LEU A 68 -3.91 -1.83 -3.25
N SER A 69 -5.14 -2.28 -3.51
CA SER A 69 -5.81 -3.30 -2.70
C SER A 69 -5.59 -4.69 -3.30
N LEU A 70 -5.44 -5.67 -2.42
CA LEU A 70 -5.42 -7.11 -2.72
C LEU A 70 -6.79 -7.71 -2.45
N GLU A 71 -7.14 -8.79 -3.15
CA GLU A 71 -8.45 -9.45 -2.98
C GLU A 71 -8.60 -10.09 -1.59
N LEU A 72 -7.52 -10.67 -1.05
CA LEU A 72 -7.48 -11.30 0.27
C LEU A 72 -6.42 -10.68 1.19
N TYR A 73 -6.51 -11.01 2.47
CA TYR A 73 -5.50 -10.64 3.47
C TYR A 73 -4.26 -11.53 3.34
N VAL A 74 -3.11 -10.92 3.56
CA VAL A 74 -1.80 -11.60 3.57
C VAL A 74 -1.09 -11.28 4.89
N CYS A 75 -0.46 -12.27 5.51
CA CYS A 75 0.32 -12.04 6.72
C CYS A 75 1.63 -11.30 6.41
N ALA A 76 2.02 -10.39 7.29
CA ALA A 76 3.32 -9.75 7.27
C ALA A 76 4.37 -10.62 7.99
N PRO A 77 5.58 -10.79 7.42
CA PRO A 77 5.98 -10.41 6.07
C PRO A 77 5.41 -11.37 5.00
N PRO A 78 4.99 -10.87 3.81
CA PRO A 78 4.20 -11.64 2.84
C PRO A 78 5.03 -12.56 1.93
N TYR A 79 6.05 -13.22 2.48
CA TYR A 79 6.97 -14.05 1.70
C TYR A 79 6.34 -15.40 1.30
N GLY A 80 6.37 -15.68 -0.01
CA GLY A 80 5.83 -16.92 -0.58
C GLY A 80 4.33 -16.88 -0.92
N GLU A 81 3.70 -15.73 -0.73
CA GLU A 81 2.27 -15.53 -0.97
C GLU A 81 2.03 -14.99 -2.39
N VAL A 82 1.00 -15.51 -3.05
CA VAL A 82 0.56 -15.02 -4.37
C VAL A 82 -0.90 -14.62 -4.28
N GLU A 83 -1.17 -13.34 -4.52
CA GLU A 83 -2.52 -12.78 -4.39
C GLU A 83 -2.91 -11.99 -5.64
N ALA A 84 -4.22 -11.86 -5.88
CA ALA A 84 -4.77 -11.04 -6.95
C ALA A 84 -4.88 -9.57 -6.52
N VAL A 85 -4.54 -8.67 -7.43
CA VAL A 85 -4.84 -7.24 -7.29
C VAL A 85 -6.36 -7.05 -7.40
N GLU A 86 -6.96 -6.40 -6.42
CA GLU A 86 -8.38 -6.03 -6.45
C GLU A 86 -8.58 -4.76 -7.28
N ALA A 87 -7.95 -3.66 -6.88
CA ALA A 87 -8.09 -2.35 -7.53
C ALA A 87 -7.04 -1.35 -7.04
N LEU A 88 -6.90 -0.25 -7.77
CA LEU A 88 -6.23 0.95 -7.31
C LEU A 88 -7.25 2.04 -6.99
N ARG A 89 -7.04 2.78 -5.89
CA ARG A 89 -7.91 3.86 -5.44
C ARG A 89 -7.10 5.12 -5.20
N CYS A 90 -7.50 6.23 -5.79
CA CYS A 90 -6.84 7.53 -5.65
C CYS A 90 -7.66 8.45 -4.73
N TYR A 91 -6.97 9.14 -3.83
CA TYR A 91 -7.58 10.01 -2.84
C TYR A 91 -6.86 11.34 -2.77
N ARG A 92 -7.62 12.36 -2.37
CA ARG A 92 -7.14 13.66 -1.95
C ARG A 92 -7.16 13.75 -0.43
N PHE A 93 -6.13 14.35 0.15
CA PHE A 93 -6.04 14.66 1.57
C PHE A 93 -5.40 16.04 1.78
N ASP A 94 -5.64 16.65 2.93
CA ASP A 94 -4.92 17.84 3.38
C ASP A 94 -3.75 17.40 4.28
N PRO A 95 -2.48 17.61 3.88
CA PRO A 95 -1.34 17.25 4.71
C PRO A 95 -1.34 17.90 6.10
N ALA A 96 -1.99 19.05 6.26
CA ALA A 96 -2.08 19.72 7.56
C ALA A 96 -3.07 19.04 8.52
N GLU A 97 -3.98 18.22 8.01
CA GLU A 97 -4.98 17.48 8.80
C GLU A 97 -4.54 16.05 9.11
N MET A 98 -3.54 15.52 8.39
CA MET A 98 -3.06 14.15 8.61
C MET A 98 -2.31 14.00 9.94
N PRO A 99 -2.50 12.88 10.66
CA PRO A 99 -1.73 12.58 11.86
C PRO A 99 -0.21 12.62 11.61
N SER A 100 0.54 13.18 12.55
CA SER A 100 2.01 13.21 12.49
C SER A 100 2.68 12.09 13.30
N ALA A 101 1.89 11.28 14.01
CA ALA A 101 2.39 10.21 14.84
C ALA A 101 3.05 9.13 13.98
N SER A 102 4.23 8.67 14.37
CA SER A 102 4.92 7.56 13.72
C SER A 102 4.22 6.23 13.98
N MET A 103 4.49 5.22 13.14
CA MET A 103 4.02 3.85 13.40
C MET A 103 4.48 3.35 14.78
N TYR A 104 5.71 3.67 15.20
CA TYR A 104 6.20 3.34 16.53
C TYR A 104 5.30 3.90 17.63
N GLU A 105 4.95 5.19 17.56
CA GLU A 105 4.10 5.83 18.57
C GLU A 105 2.68 5.24 18.61
N GLN A 106 2.19 4.73 17.48
CA GLN A 106 0.87 4.12 17.40
C GLN A 106 0.83 2.66 17.88
N THR A 107 1.92 1.91 17.65
CA THR A 107 1.97 0.48 17.98
C THR A 107 2.66 0.19 19.30
N TYR A 108 3.48 1.09 19.83
CA TYR A 108 4.23 0.86 21.06
C TYR A 108 3.33 1.00 22.29
N ASN A 109 3.25 -0.07 23.08
CA ASN A 109 2.69 -0.07 24.42
C ASN A 109 3.78 -0.44 25.43
N PRO A 110 4.12 0.43 26.41
CA PRO A 110 5.18 0.16 27.40
C PRO A 110 4.99 -1.10 28.26
N GLY A 111 3.78 -1.68 28.27
CA GLY A 111 3.49 -2.94 28.96
C GLY A 111 3.95 -4.19 28.20
N ASP A 112 4.08 -4.11 26.87
CA ASP A 112 4.25 -5.29 26.02
C ASP A 112 5.58 -5.99 26.27
N GLU A 113 6.65 -5.25 26.57
CA GLU A 113 7.97 -5.80 26.91
C GLU A 113 7.97 -6.74 28.14
N ARG A 114 6.89 -6.72 28.93
CA ARG A 114 6.73 -7.57 30.12
C ARG A 114 5.90 -8.83 29.85
N GLU A 115 5.33 -8.95 28.66
CA GLU A 115 4.46 -10.05 28.28
C GLU A 115 5.26 -11.20 27.63
N ASP A 116 4.85 -12.44 27.91
CA ASP A 116 5.55 -13.64 27.44
C ASP A 116 5.53 -13.80 25.92
N TRP A 117 4.57 -13.19 25.23
CA TRP A 117 4.43 -13.26 23.77
C TRP A 117 5.36 -12.28 23.03
N TYR A 118 5.85 -11.23 23.69
CA TYR A 118 6.54 -10.13 23.04
C TYR A 118 7.83 -10.54 22.30
N PRO A 119 8.73 -11.38 22.84
CA PRO A 119 9.91 -11.83 22.11
C PRO A 119 9.58 -12.60 20.82
N GLY A 120 8.44 -13.30 20.77
CA GLY A 120 7.99 -14.04 19.60
C GLY A 120 7.39 -13.19 18.49
N HIS A 121 6.98 -11.95 18.80
CA HIS A 121 6.32 -11.02 17.87
C HIS A 121 7.18 -9.79 17.58
N TYR A 122 8.38 -9.69 18.16
CA TYR A 122 9.25 -8.53 18.03
C TYR A 122 9.64 -8.26 16.56
N GLU A 123 9.96 -9.30 15.79
CA GLU A 123 10.32 -9.15 14.37
C GLU A 123 9.14 -8.62 13.53
N GLU A 124 7.93 -9.13 13.78
CA GLU A 124 6.70 -8.66 13.12
C GLU A 124 6.41 -7.21 13.50
N TRP A 125 6.59 -6.86 14.78
CA TRP A 125 6.40 -5.49 15.28
C TRP A 125 7.44 -4.52 14.69
N GLU A 126 8.73 -4.86 14.68
CA GLU A 126 9.77 -4.02 14.06
C GLU A 126 9.49 -3.79 12.58
N TRP A 127 9.09 -4.85 11.88
CA TRP A 127 8.74 -4.76 10.48
C TRP A 127 7.54 -3.82 10.26
N LEU A 128 6.49 -3.92 11.08
CA LEU A 128 5.34 -3.01 11.04
C LEU A 128 5.74 -1.56 11.32
N VAL A 129 6.64 -1.33 12.28
CA VAL A 129 7.16 0.02 12.57
C VAL A 129 7.88 0.61 11.37
N LEU A 130 8.63 -0.20 10.63
CA LEU A 130 9.38 0.26 9.46
C LEU A 130 8.49 0.50 8.23
N HIS A 131 7.46 -0.33 8.06
CA HIS A 131 6.76 -0.45 6.78
C HIS A 131 5.27 -0.12 6.81
N GLY A 132 4.67 -0.05 7.99
CA GLY A 132 3.29 0.37 8.17
C GLY A 132 3.04 1.82 7.77
N ASP A 133 1.83 2.08 7.31
CA ASP A 133 1.33 3.43 7.05
C ASP A 133 0.81 4.04 8.36
N PRO A 134 1.44 5.12 8.87
CA PRO A 134 1.01 5.78 10.11
C PRO A 134 -0.32 6.54 9.99
N HIS A 135 -1.04 6.36 8.90
CA HIS A 135 -2.32 7.00 8.66
C HIS A 135 -3.41 5.96 8.41
N ASP A 136 -3.26 4.74 8.95
CA ASP A 136 -4.24 3.65 8.83
C ASP A 136 -5.59 4.04 9.47
N ASP A 137 -5.55 4.83 10.54
CA ASP A 137 -6.70 5.34 11.29
C ASP A 137 -7.35 6.60 10.69
N ALA A 138 -6.65 7.32 9.81
CA ALA A 138 -7.08 8.58 9.20
C ALA A 138 -7.83 8.40 7.87
N ARG A 139 -8.42 7.23 7.62
CA ARG A 139 -9.15 6.94 6.37
C ARG A 139 -10.35 7.87 6.16
N ASP A 140 -10.93 8.41 7.22
CA ASP A 140 -12.05 9.36 7.19
C ASP A 140 -11.66 10.75 6.67
N LEU A 141 -10.37 11.10 6.72
CA LEU A 141 -9.83 12.35 6.16
C LEU A 141 -9.59 12.25 4.64
N LEU A 142 -9.70 11.06 4.06
CA LEU A 142 -9.47 10.82 2.64
C LEU A 142 -10.74 11.08 1.82
N ARG A 143 -10.62 11.90 0.78
CA ARG A 143 -11.70 12.16 -0.18
C ARG A 143 -11.38 11.48 -1.51
N PRO A 144 -12.33 10.77 -2.14
CA PRO A 144 -12.12 10.20 -3.47
C PRO A 144 -11.61 11.25 -4.46
N LEU A 145 -10.59 10.89 -5.25
CA LEU A 145 -10.00 11.73 -6.27
C LEU A 145 -10.01 11.00 -7.60
N ALA A 146 -10.59 11.58 -8.65
CA ALA A 146 -10.51 10.98 -9.97
C ALA A 146 -9.06 11.00 -10.47
N PHE A 147 -8.63 9.94 -11.19
CA PHE A 147 -7.25 9.84 -11.64
C PHE A 147 -6.82 10.98 -12.58
N ASP A 148 -7.72 11.58 -13.36
CA ASP A 148 -7.41 12.75 -14.21
C ASP A 148 -7.31 14.07 -13.46
N GLU A 149 -7.74 14.13 -12.20
CA GLU A 149 -7.57 15.27 -11.32
C GLU A 149 -6.27 15.19 -10.49
N ALA A 150 -5.57 14.06 -10.52
CA ALA A 150 -4.27 13.90 -9.90
C ALA A 150 -3.18 14.55 -10.78
N PRO A 151 -2.12 15.14 -10.18
CA PRO A 151 -1.02 15.72 -10.94
C PRO A 151 -0.36 14.68 -11.88
N ALA A 152 -0.05 15.09 -13.10
CA ALA A 152 0.53 14.20 -14.11
C ALA A 152 1.85 13.55 -13.65
N GLU A 153 2.65 14.27 -12.85
CA GLU A 153 3.90 13.77 -12.27
C GLU A 153 3.65 12.63 -11.28
N VAL A 154 2.60 12.73 -10.45
CA VAL A 154 2.19 11.68 -9.53
C VAL A 154 1.75 10.44 -10.31
N LEU A 155 0.95 10.61 -11.36
CA LEU A 155 0.51 9.49 -12.20
C LEU A 155 1.67 8.83 -12.94
N ALA A 156 2.62 9.62 -13.45
CA ALA A 156 3.79 9.11 -14.14
C ALA A 156 4.67 8.27 -13.19
N GLN A 157 4.92 8.79 -11.98
CA GLN A 157 5.65 8.07 -10.94
C GLN A 157 4.91 6.81 -10.51
N LEU A 158 3.61 6.92 -10.19
CA LEU A 158 2.77 5.79 -9.82
C LEU A 158 2.86 4.66 -10.87
N ARG A 159 2.74 5.00 -12.15
CA ARG A 159 2.90 4.02 -13.24
C ARG A 159 4.29 3.39 -13.25
N GLU A 160 5.36 4.17 -13.14
CA GLU A 160 6.73 3.64 -13.13
C GLU A 160 6.94 2.64 -11.99
N GLU A 161 6.55 3.02 -10.77
CA GLU A 161 6.76 2.21 -9.57
C GLU A 161 5.98 0.90 -9.63
N LEU A 162 4.71 0.95 -10.04
CA LEU A 162 3.87 -0.23 -10.20
C LEU A 162 4.37 -1.16 -11.30
N MET A 163 4.73 -0.61 -12.47
CA MET A 163 5.27 -1.42 -13.57
C MET A 163 6.61 -2.06 -13.19
N ALA A 164 7.44 -1.39 -12.39
CA ALA A 164 8.68 -1.96 -11.87
C ALA A 164 8.39 -3.14 -10.92
N ALA A 165 7.45 -2.98 -10.00
CA ALA A 165 7.05 -4.05 -9.07
C ALA A 165 6.44 -5.25 -9.79
N ALA A 166 5.52 -5.01 -10.73
CA ALA A 166 4.88 -6.07 -11.50
C ALA A 166 5.89 -6.88 -12.31
N ARG A 167 6.91 -6.24 -12.90
CA ARG A 167 7.97 -6.94 -13.67
C ARG A 167 8.92 -7.76 -12.82
N ALA A 168 9.04 -7.43 -11.54
CA ALA A 168 9.89 -8.16 -10.60
C ALA A 168 9.17 -9.34 -9.94
N SER A 169 7.84 -9.36 -10.00
CA SER A 169 6.96 -10.37 -9.40
C SER A 169 6.76 -11.53 -10.36
#